data_AF-A0A0G4IK43-F1
#
_entry.id   AF-A0A0G4IK43-F1
#
_cell.length_a   1.000
_cell.length_b   1.000
_cell.length_c   1.000
_cell.angle_alpha   90.00
_cell.angle_beta   90.00
_cell.angle_gamma   90.00
#
_symmetry.space_group_name_H-M   'P 1'
#
loop_
_entity.id
_entity.type
_entity.pdbx_description
1 polymer ?
#
loop_
_entity_poly.entity_id
_entity_poly.type
_entity_poly.pdbx_seq_one_letter_code
_entity_poly.pdbx_strand_id
1 'polypeptide(L)'
;MAVADGAGTDEGVTRPTKNVVWFKGQNFPEARDNAVELSCRPADDAAPELHDVNVTVTVPASFTKFNLQPVHYGPSVVYLNAQDDGFYNQTLREPTIKVWVLGKTDDTVGYVRRRLWEASFSRNIALKFVATYRFDLFAGVNGLEDMLYDGTKVGSMPDVVLVRTGATIDYFGMAVLRQIETMGITVLNGCQSIEISRDKLQTMQVMAAHGLPIAKTLLAKFPINFDVVEAHFNYPIIVKKSSGAQGKGITLVKDHDSLEDLCDLLDPTEPLIFQEFLSHSKGRNLRVLVVGGRVIASMMRVANKGFKANDDGSSVRAVKVSPQVEWLVLEATRLTGLDVATIDLLIDKDTYKICDINSAPGFQDLESATGFDVASSMLSYIKMRMGLYRFPHLKNSGKSHQPLSISVEDDHRSPVSIHPT
;
A
#
# COMPACT_ATOMS: atom_id res chain seq x y z
N MET A 1 37.31 -12.66 44.36
CA MET A 1 38.56 -12.04 43.87
C MET A 1 38.15 -10.85 43.02
N ALA A 2 38.50 -9.66 43.48
CA ALA A 2 38.23 -8.39 42.81
C ALA A 2 39.26 -8.08 41.73
N VAL A 3 38.93 -7.06 40.92
CA VAL A 3 39.74 -6.03 40.22
C VAL A 3 39.25 -5.91 38.76
N ALA A 4 39.09 -4.76 38.11
CA ALA A 4 38.73 -3.38 38.42
C ALA A 4 38.58 -2.68 37.05
N ASP A 5 37.78 -1.62 37.02
CA ASP A 5 37.79 -0.42 36.16
C ASP A 5 38.35 -0.44 34.73
N GLY A 6 37.52 0.09 33.83
CA GLY A 6 37.90 0.56 32.50
C GLY A 6 36.79 1.45 31.92
N ALA A 7 36.63 2.64 32.50
CA ALA A 7 35.83 3.71 31.92
C ALA A 7 36.46 4.15 30.59
N GLY A 8 35.77 3.86 29.48
CA GLY A 8 36.05 4.39 28.16
C GLY A 8 34.90 5.29 27.73
N THR A 9 35.11 6.59 27.86
CA THR A 9 34.34 7.63 27.18
C THR A 9 34.56 7.48 25.68
N ASP A 10 33.56 7.01 24.94
CA ASP A 10 33.60 7.11 23.48
C ASP A 10 32.88 8.40 23.08
N GLU A 11 33.69 9.46 23.03
CA GLU A 11 33.37 10.72 22.38
C GLU A 11 33.08 10.46 20.89
N GLY A 12 31.98 11.03 20.39
CA GLY A 12 31.94 11.48 19.01
C GLY A 12 31.74 10.43 17.93
N VAL A 13 30.64 9.66 17.99
CA VAL A 13 30.04 9.19 16.72
C VAL A 13 29.35 10.38 16.05
N THR A 14 30.16 11.18 15.35
CA THR A 14 29.68 12.08 14.31
C THR A 14 28.90 11.25 13.29
N ARG A 15 27.57 11.16 13.45
CA ARG A 15 26.70 10.57 12.43
C ARG A 15 26.80 11.47 11.21
N PRO A 16 27.39 11.01 10.09
CA PRO A 16 27.36 11.81 8.88
C PRO A 16 25.93 11.68 8.32
N THR A 17 25.09 12.68 8.57
CA THR A 17 23.86 12.93 7.83
C THR A 17 24.27 13.28 6.40
N LYS A 18 24.62 12.25 5.62
CA LYS A 18 25.00 12.43 4.22
C LYS A 18 23.78 12.93 3.46
N ASN A 19 23.91 14.13 2.92
CA ASN A 19 22.96 14.81 2.06
C ASN A 19 22.29 13.83 1.08
N VAL A 20 20.95 13.76 1.12
CA VAL A 20 20.18 12.93 0.20
C VAL A 20 20.10 13.69 -1.12
N VAL A 21 20.92 13.29 -2.10
CA VAL A 21 20.86 13.88 -3.44
C VAL A 21 19.69 13.27 -4.19
N TRP A 22 18.60 14.02 -4.34
CA TRP A 22 17.34 13.53 -4.90
C TRP A 22 17.35 13.37 -6.43
N PHE A 23 18.17 14.16 -7.12
CA PHE A 23 18.19 14.25 -8.60
C PHE A 23 19.53 13.89 -9.24
N LYS A 24 20.40 13.16 -8.54
CA LYS A 24 21.74 12.84 -9.05
C LYS A 24 21.68 12.00 -10.33
N GLY A 25 22.22 12.53 -11.43
CA GLY A 25 22.44 11.75 -12.66
C GLY A 25 21.26 11.66 -13.63
N GLN A 26 20.19 12.43 -13.44
CA GLN A 26 19.15 12.59 -14.44
C GLN A 26 19.54 13.62 -15.51
N ASN A 27 19.07 13.42 -16.76
CA ASN A 27 19.25 14.34 -17.88
C ASN A 27 18.31 15.56 -17.75
N PHE A 28 18.42 16.30 -16.65
CA PHE A 28 17.92 17.66 -16.63
C PHE A 28 19.01 18.55 -17.23
N PRO A 29 18.72 19.31 -18.29
CA PRO A 29 19.65 20.33 -18.80
C PRO A 29 20.10 21.30 -17.69
N GLU A 30 19.31 21.44 -16.62
CA GLU A 30 19.49 22.39 -15.53
C GLU A 30 20.14 21.78 -14.25
N ALA A 31 20.05 20.45 -14.03
CA ALA A 31 20.42 19.85 -12.73
C ALA A 31 21.92 19.55 -12.56
N ARG A 32 22.73 19.68 -13.63
CA ARG A 32 24.19 19.46 -13.50
C ARG A 32 24.93 20.69 -13.00
N ASP A 33 24.48 21.89 -13.35
CA ASP A 33 25.25 23.12 -13.10
C ASP A 33 24.61 24.06 -12.05
N ASN A 34 23.32 23.94 -11.72
CA ASN A 34 22.62 24.80 -10.76
C ASN A 34 21.64 24.03 -9.85
N ALA A 35 22.16 23.35 -8.82
CA ALA A 35 21.33 22.70 -7.79
C ALA A 35 21.35 23.49 -6.47
N VAL A 36 20.27 23.42 -5.71
CA VAL A 36 20.11 24.06 -4.39
C VAL A 36 19.87 22.98 -3.35
N GLU A 37 20.51 23.12 -2.18
CA GLU A 37 20.23 22.29 -1.01
C GLU A 37 19.14 22.93 -0.15
N LEU A 38 18.15 22.13 0.24
CA LEU A 38 17.07 22.52 1.14
C LEU A 38 17.14 21.66 2.39
N SER A 39 17.06 22.30 3.56
CA SER A 39 16.88 21.58 4.83
C SER A 39 15.45 21.05 4.91
N CYS A 40 15.29 19.80 5.32
CA CYS A 40 14.00 19.20 5.59
C CYS A 40 13.72 19.26 7.09
N ARG A 41 12.51 19.67 7.47
CA ARG A 41 12.06 19.56 8.87
C ARG A 41 11.43 18.18 9.12
N PRO A 42 11.42 17.68 10.36
CA PRO A 42 10.57 16.54 10.70
C PRO A 42 9.10 16.85 10.39
N ALA A 43 8.38 15.87 9.85
CA ALA A 43 6.92 15.98 9.70
C ALA A 43 6.25 15.92 11.08
N ASP A 44 5.21 16.73 11.28
CA ASP A 44 4.56 16.89 12.59
C ASP A 44 3.88 15.59 13.06
N ASP A 45 3.42 14.78 12.11
CA ASP A 45 2.78 13.48 12.30
C ASP A 45 3.76 12.29 12.27
N ALA A 46 5.07 12.53 12.12
CA ALA A 46 6.07 11.46 12.18
C ALA A 46 6.20 10.89 13.60
N ALA A 47 6.44 9.59 13.71
CA ALA A 47 6.75 8.96 14.99
C ALA A 47 7.96 9.65 15.65
N PRO A 48 7.95 9.91 16.98
CA PRO A 48 8.99 10.69 17.65
C PRO A 48 10.42 10.20 17.40
N GLU A 49 10.61 8.89 17.31
CA GLU A 49 11.90 8.25 17.00
C GLU A 49 12.47 8.59 15.62
N LEU A 50 11.66 9.17 14.73
CA LEU A 50 12.04 9.58 13.37
C LEU A 50 12.43 11.06 13.27
N HIS A 51 12.28 11.84 14.35
CA HIS A 51 12.54 13.29 14.37
C HIS A 51 14.04 13.62 14.44
N ASP A 52 14.82 12.81 15.15
CA ASP A 52 16.24 13.08 15.44
C ASP A 52 17.19 12.72 14.29
N VAL A 53 16.89 13.21 13.07
CA VAL A 53 17.69 13.02 11.87
C VAL A 53 17.74 14.31 11.07
N ASN A 54 18.94 14.85 10.82
CA ASN A 54 19.07 15.95 9.86
C ASN A 54 18.98 15.40 8.43
N VAL A 55 17.94 15.80 7.71
CA VAL A 55 17.75 15.44 6.30
C VAL A 55 17.88 16.70 5.45
N THR A 56 18.74 16.65 4.46
CA THR A 56 18.85 17.68 3.42
C THR A 56 18.54 17.07 2.07
N VAL A 57 17.87 17.83 1.20
CA VAL A 57 17.60 17.42 -0.18
C VAL A 57 18.22 18.39 -1.16
N THR A 58 18.85 17.83 -2.19
CA THR A 58 19.37 18.60 -3.32
C THR A 58 18.38 18.56 -4.48
N VAL A 59 17.88 19.73 -4.89
CA VAL A 59 16.92 19.90 -6.00
C VAL A 59 17.45 20.84 -7.08
N PRO A 60 16.99 20.75 -8.34
CA PRO A 60 17.31 21.76 -9.35
C PRO A 60 16.92 23.17 -8.89
N ALA A 61 17.75 24.18 -9.16
CA ALA A 61 17.46 25.56 -8.76
C ALA A 61 16.12 26.07 -9.31
N SER A 62 15.72 25.59 -10.50
CA SER A 62 14.42 25.89 -11.10
C SER A 62 13.22 25.41 -10.29
N PHE A 63 13.41 24.53 -9.31
CA PHE A 63 12.34 24.03 -8.45
C PHE A 63 12.01 24.97 -7.29
N THR A 64 12.91 25.90 -6.96
CA THR A 64 12.69 26.87 -5.87
C THR A 64 11.48 27.77 -6.10
N LYS A 65 11.11 28.01 -7.37
CA LYS A 65 9.90 28.79 -7.73
C LYS A 65 8.59 28.17 -7.24
N PHE A 66 8.58 26.87 -6.93
CA PHE A 66 7.39 26.17 -6.44
C PHE A 66 7.26 26.21 -4.90
N ASN A 67 8.09 27.02 -4.23
CA ASN A 67 8.08 27.24 -2.78
C ASN A 67 8.03 25.93 -1.99
N LEU A 68 9.00 25.03 -2.23
CA LEU A 68 9.04 23.72 -1.57
C LEU A 68 9.14 23.88 -0.04
N GLN A 69 8.43 23.02 0.69
CA GLN A 69 8.44 22.95 2.16
C GLN A 69 8.80 21.53 2.62
N PRO A 70 10.04 21.06 2.36
CA PRO A 70 10.36 19.66 2.51
C PRO A 70 10.20 19.19 3.96
N VAL A 71 9.51 18.07 4.14
CA VAL A 71 9.39 17.37 5.42
C VAL A 71 9.89 15.93 5.29
N HIS A 72 10.32 15.33 6.39
CA HIS A 72 10.72 13.92 6.41
C HIS A 72 9.99 13.12 7.49
N TYR A 73 9.73 11.85 7.17
CA TYR A 73 9.28 10.83 8.13
C TYR A 73 10.45 9.90 8.48
N GLY A 74 11.64 10.47 8.64
CA GLY A 74 12.91 9.74 8.77
C GLY A 74 13.76 9.78 7.49
N PRO A 75 14.90 9.07 7.43
CA PRO A 75 15.89 9.27 6.36
C PRO A 75 15.45 8.75 4.98
N SER A 76 14.45 7.86 4.92
CA SER A 76 14.04 7.23 3.66
C SER A 76 12.83 7.92 3.02
N VAL A 77 12.00 8.61 3.79
CA VAL A 77 10.80 9.27 3.30
C VAL A 77 11.01 10.77 3.35
N VAL A 78 11.19 11.38 2.19
CA VAL A 78 11.13 12.84 2.04
C VAL A 78 9.93 13.21 1.20
N TYR A 79 9.22 14.23 1.65
CA TYR A 79 8.05 14.81 1.03
C TYR A 79 8.34 16.28 0.74
N LEU A 80 8.53 16.65 -0.53
CA LEU A 80 8.95 18.00 -0.91
C LEU A 80 7.87 19.05 -0.64
N ASN A 81 6.60 18.62 -0.62
CA ASN A 81 5.45 19.43 -0.24
C ASN A 81 5.46 20.79 -0.96
N ALA A 82 5.54 20.74 -2.29
CA ALA A 82 5.43 21.94 -3.11
C ALA A 82 4.12 22.67 -2.82
N GLN A 83 4.21 24.01 -2.68
CA GLN A 83 3.04 24.85 -2.42
C GLN A 83 2.35 25.30 -3.72
N ASP A 84 3.00 25.10 -4.86
CA ASP A 84 2.44 25.30 -6.20
C ASP A 84 2.20 23.93 -6.87
N ASP A 85 0.95 23.63 -7.21
CA ASP A 85 0.55 22.37 -7.85
C ASP A 85 1.13 22.21 -9.27
N GLY A 86 1.56 23.30 -9.92
CA GLY A 86 2.31 23.27 -11.18
C GLY A 86 3.58 22.41 -11.10
N PHE A 87 4.13 22.23 -9.90
CA PHE A 87 5.23 21.31 -9.65
C PHE A 87 4.90 19.88 -10.09
N TYR A 88 3.70 19.39 -9.76
CA TYR A 88 3.26 18.02 -10.03
C TYR A 88 2.71 17.82 -11.46
N ASN A 89 2.69 18.89 -12.27
CA ASN A 89 2.28 18.84 -13.68
C ASN A 89 3.47 18.82 -14.65
N GLN A 90 4.71 18.80 -14.13
CA GLN A 90 5.90 18.73 -14.95
C GLN A 90 6.01 17.40 -15.71
N THR A 91 6.58 17.45 -16.91
CA THR A 91 6.75 16.30 -17.80
C THR A 91 8.22 15.92 -17.92
N LEU A 92 8.49 14.61 -17.99
CA LEU A 92 9.81 14.09 -18.29
C LEU A 92 9.98 13.95 -19.80
N ARG A 93 11.11 14.42 -20.34
CA ARG A 93 11.40 14.36 -21.78
C ARG A 93 11.68 12.94 -22.26
N GLU A 94 12.49 12.19 -21.52
CA GLU A 94 12.94 10.83 -21.87
C GLU A 94 12.73 9.87 -20.68
N PRO A 95 11.47 9.55 -20.36
CA PRO A 95 11.18 8.67 -19.23
C PRO A 95 11.66 7.25 -19.51
N THR A 96 12.14 6.58 -18.46
CA THR A 96 12.50 5.16 -18.50
C THR A 96 11.27 4.26 -18.68
N ILE A 97 10.13 4.71 -18.15
CA ILE A 97 8.84 4.03 -18.24
C ILE A 97 7.72 5.05 -18.01
N LYS A 98 6.59 4.88 -18.68
CA LYS A 98 5.34 5.64 -18.52
C LYS A 98 4.36 4.85 -17.67
N VAL A 99 3.93 5.42 -16.55
CA VAL A 99 2.97 4.83 -15.63
C VAL A 99 1.73 5.71 -15.58
N TRP A 100 0.55 5.12 -15.77
CA TRP A 100 -0.70 5.79 -15.42
C TRP A 100 -1.14 5.38 -14.03
N VAL A 101 -1.60 6.33 -13.23
CA VAL A 101 -2.29 6.07 -11.97
C VAL A 101 -3.77 6.29 -12.19
N LEU A 102 -4.52 5.20 -12.30
CA LEU A 102 -5.95 5.22 -12.57
C LEU A 102 -6.71 5.46 -11.26
N GLY A 103 -7.39 6.61 -11.19
CA GLY A 103 -8.19 7.03 -10.03
C GLY A 103 -9.64 7.34 -10.41
N LYS A 104 -10.49 7.54 -9.39
CA LYS A 104 -11.88 7.99 -9.62
C LYS A 104 -11.93 9.46 -9.99
N THR A 105 -11.06 10.29 -9.40
CA THR A 105 -10.93 11.71 -9.71
C THR A 105 -9.47 12.08 -9.92
N ASP A 106 -9.25 13.16 -10.64
CA ASP A 106 -7.93 13.77 -10.86
C ASP A 106 -7.80 15.17 -10.24
N ASP A 107 -8.79 15.60 -9.44
CA ASP A 107 -8.84 16.95 -8.87
C ASP A 107 -8.10 17.10 -7.52
N THR A 108 -7.95 16.03 -6.73
CA THR A 108 -7.33 16.16 -5.40
C THR A 108 -5.87 15.72 -5.40
N VAL A 109 -4.98 16.66 -5.06
CA VAL A 109 -3.54 16.41 -4.91
C VAL A 109 -3.24 16.00 -3.46
N GLY A 110 -3.76 14.84 -3.05
CA GLY A 110 -3.52 14.27 -1.71
C GLY A 110 -2.09 13.73 -1.52
N TYR A 111 -1.73 13.40 -0.27
CA TYR A 111 -0.40 12.89 0.11
C TYR A 111 0.13 11.79 -0.81
N VAL A 112 -0.69 10.75 -1.04
CA VAL A 112 -0.34 9.59 -1.89
C VAL A 112 0.05 10.03 -3.30
N ARG A 113 -0.70 10.96 -3.89
CA ARG A 113 -0.46 11.45 -5.24
C ARG A 113 0.86 12.20 -5.33
N ARG A 114 1.12 13.10 -4.37
CA ARG A 114 2.36 13.87 -4.31
C ARG A 114 3.58 12.97 -4.11
N ARG A 115 3.49 12.03 -3.16
CA ARG A 115 4.57 11.06 -2.88
C ARG A 115 4.87 10.15 -4.07
N LEU A 116 3.84 9.60 -4.73
CA LEU A 116 4.04 8.81 -5.94
C LEU A 116 4.68 9.64 -7.06
N TRP A 117 4.21 10.87 -7.26
CA TRP A 117 4.78 11.76 -8.26
C TRP A 117 6.24 12.09 -7.95
N GLU A 118 6.56 12.57 -6.75
CA GLU A 118 7.93 12.93 -6.32
C GLU A 118 8.90 11.75 -6.42
N ALA A 119 8.47 10.56 -5.97
CA ALA A 119 9.26 9.34 -6.03
C ALA A 119 9.44 8.83 -7.47
N SER A 120 8.45 9.03 -8.34
CA SER A 120 8.52 8.65 -9.76
C SER A 120 9.45 9.58 -10.53
N PHE A 121 9.30 10.88 -10.29
CA PHE A 121 10.06 11.92 -10.96
C PHE A 121 11.55 11.81 -10.63
N SER A 122 11.91 11.53 -9.37
CA SER A 122 13.31 11.25 -8.96
C SER A 122 13.90 9.95 -9.53
N ARG A 123 13.07 9.07 -10.08
CA ARG A 123 13.46 7.79 -10.68
C ARG A 123 13.37 7.74 -12.20
N ASN A 124 13.15 8.90 -12.85
CA ASN A 124 12.93 9.04 -14.28
C ASN A 124 11.74 8.18 -14.78
N ILE A 125 10.66 8.16 -14.01
CA ILE A 125 9.40 7.49 -14.32
C ILE A 125 8.37 8.58 -14.64
N ALA A 126 7.80 8.57 -15.86
CA ALA A 126 6.73 9.50 -16.22
C ALA A 126 5.41 9.00 -15.64
N LEU A 127 4.95 9.65 -14.58
CA LEU A 127 3.70 9.29 -13.92
C LEU A 127 2.59 10.27 -14.28
N LYS A 128 1.47 9.76 -14.79
CA LYS A 128 0.27 10.55 -15.13
C LYS A 128 -0.92 10.03 -14.34
N PHE A 129 -1.61 10.91 -13.62
CA PHE A 129 -2.90 10.57 -13.01
C PHE A 129 -4.00 10.69 -14.07
N VAL A 130 -4.86 9.68 -14.15
CA VAL A 130 -5.97 9.65 -15.10
C VAL A 130 -7.25 9.25 -14.37
N ALA A 131 -8.33 9.99 -14.61
CA ALA A 131 -9.61 9.73 -13.98
C ALA A 131 -10.48 8.81 -14.86
N THR A 132 -11.10 7.79 -14.25
CA THR A 132 -11.90 6.81 -15.00
C THR A 132 -13.06 7.46 -15.76
N TYR A 133 -13.74 8.47 -15.20
CA TYR A 133 -14.92 9.09 -15.83
C TYR A 133 -14.61 9.97 -17.05
N ARG A 134 -13.34 10.27 -17.31
CA ARG A 134 -12.92 11.11 -18.45
C ARG A 134 -12.67 10.29 -19.72
N PHE A 135 -12.75 8.96 -19.61
CA PHE A 135 -12.61 8.07 -20.76
C PHE A 135 -13.92 7.90 -21.50
N ASP A 136 -13.86 7.73 -22.81
CA ASP A 136 -14.95 7.18 -23.63
C ASP A 136 -14.45 5.88 -24.28
N LEU A 137 -15.27 4.83 -24.19
CA LEU A 137 -14.93 3.48 -24.66
C LEU A 137 -15.75 3.14 -25.90
N PHE A 138 -15.10 2.51 -26.88
CA PHE A 138 -15.75 2.01 -28.08
C PHE A 138 -15.66 0.48 -28.11
N ALA A 139 -16.76 -0.16 -28.51
CA ALA A 139 -16.80 -1.57 -28.86
C ALA A 139 -17.18 -1.67 -30.34
N GLY A 140 -16.20 -1.89 -31.20
CA GLY A 140 -16.39 -1.92 -32.66
C GLY A 140 -15.39 -2.82 -33.36
N VAL A 141 -15.66 -3.09 -34.65
CA VAL A 141 -14.88 -4.02 -35.48
C VAL A 141 -13.42 -3.56 -35.65
N ASN A 142 -13.15 -2.26 -35.51
CA ASN A 142 -11.81 -1.66 -35.66
C ASN A 142 -10.95 -1.72 -34.38
N GLY A 143 -11.44 -2.37 -33.31
CA GLY A 143 -10.60 -2.79 -32.19
C GLY A 143 -10.73 -1.98 -30.90
N LEU A 144 -9.99 -2.44 -29.90
CA LEU A 144 -9.99 -1.96 -28.51
C LEU A 144 -9.18 -0.66 -28.31
N GLU A 145 -8.52 -0.17 -29.36
CA GLU A 145 -7.54 0.93 -29.28
C GLU A 145 -8.15 2.33 -29.43
N ASP A 146 -9.44 2.42 -29.79
CA ASP A 146 -10.14 3.68 -30.00
C ASP A 146 -10.66 4.28 -28.69
N MET A 147 -9.84 4.30 -27.64
CA MET A 147 -10.20 4.94 -26.38
C MET A 147 -10.01 6.47 -26.48
N LEU A 148 -10.99 7.25 -26.03
CA LEU A 148 -10.83 8.71 -25.89
C LEU A 148 -10.59 9.07 -24.42
N TYR A 149 -9.91 10.19 -24.20
CA TYR A 149 -9.81 10.88 -22.93
C TYR A 149 -10.16 12.35 -23.17
N ASP A 150 -11.21 12.87 -22.53
CA ASP A 150 -11.78 14.20 -22.80
C ASP A 150 -12.13 14.43 -24.27
N GLY A 151 -12.80 13.46 -24.90
CA GLY A 151 -13.18 13.52 -26.31
C GLY A 151 -12.01 13.47 -27.30
N THR A 152 -10.76 13.34 -26.83
CA THR A 152 -9.58 13.24 -27.68
C THR A 152 -9.04 11.81 -27.68
N LYS A 153 -8.72 11.28 -28.87
CA LYS A 153 -8.14 9.93 -28.98
C LYS A 153 -6.85 9.82 -28.17
N VAL A 154 -6.74 8.77 -27.37
CA VAL A 154 -5.54 8.48 -26.60
C VAL A 154 -4.40 8.17 -27.56
N GLY A 155 -3.47 9.12 -27.72
CA GLY A 155 -2.38 9.01 -28.69
C GLY A 155 -1.27 8.02 -28.30
N SER A 156 -1.06 7.78 -27.01
CA SER A 156 -0.10 6.78 -26.53
C SER A 156 -0.53 6.19 -25.19
N MET A 157 -0.61 4.87 -25.12
CA MET A 157 -0.85 4.13 -23.88
C MET A 157 0.38 4.16 -22.96
N PRO A 158 0.19 3.99 -21.63
CA PRO A 158 1.30 3.79 -20.70
C PRO A 158 1.87 2.38 -20.84
N ASP A 159 3.07 2.16 -20.30
CA ASP A 159 3.64 0.82 -20.19
C ASP A 159 2.96 0.02 -19.06
N VAL A 160 2.54 0.70 -18.00
CA VAL A 160 1.87 0.10 -16.83
C VAL A 160 0.78 1.03 -16.28
N VAL A 161 -0.31 0.43 -15.78
CA VAL A 161 -1.35 1.12 -15.02
C VAL A 161 -1.32 0.68 -13.56
N LEU A 162 -1.21 1.65 -12.64
CA LEU A 162 -1.41 1.48 -11.20
C LEU A 162 -2.84 1.90 -10.83
N VAL A 163 -3.67 0.96 -10.42
CA VAL A 163 -5.07 1.18 -10.06
C VAL A 163 -5.17 1.65 -8.61
N ARG A 164 -5.80 2.82 -8.42
CA ARG A 164 -5.93 3.50 -7.12
C ARG A 164 -7.37 3.92 -6.81
N THR A 165 -8.34 3.27 -7.44
CA THR A 165 -9.79 3.49 -7.25
C THR A 165 -10.32 2.83 -5.97
N GLY A 166 -9.78 1.67 -5.58
CA GLY A 166 -10.19 0.91 -4.40
C GLY A 166 -11.63 0.38 -4.49
N ALA A 167 -12.28 0.16 -3.35
CA ALA A 167 -13.63 -0.42 -3.28
C ALA A 167 -14.74 0.47 -3.86
N THR A 168 -14.46 1.73 -4.19
CA THR A 168 -15.45 2.71 -4.70
C THR A 168 -15.48 2.82 -6.21
N ILE A 169 -14.69 2.01 -6.93
CA ILE A 169 -14.75 1.92 -8.39
C ILE A 169 -16.17 1.53 -8.82
N ASP A 170 -16.76 2.22 -9.78
CA ASP A 170 -18.09 1.89 -10.29
C ASP A 170 -18.02 0.95 -11.49
N TYR A 171 -19.18 0.66 -12.09
CA TYR A 171 -19.23 -0.14 -13.32
C TYR A 171 -18.37 0.48 -14.43
N PHE A 172 -18.42 1.81 -14.58
CA PHE A 172 -17.69 2.53 -15.62
C PHE A 172 -16.18 2.40 -15.43
N GLY A 173 -15.67 2.62 -14.21
CA GLY A 173 -14.27 2.43 -13.89
C GLY A 173 -13.79 0.99 -14.10
N MET A 174 -14.63 -0.01 -13.77
CA MET A 174 -14.32 -1.40 -14.10
C MET A 174 -14.29 -1.65 -15.61
N ALA A 175 -15.14 -1.01 -16.40
CA ALA A 175 -15.13 -1.13 -17.86
C ALA A 175 -13.85 -0.54 -18.48
N VAL A 176 -13.43 0.64 -18.02
CA VAL A 176 -12.14 1.25 -18.41
C VAL A 176 -10.98 0.33 -18.06
N LEU A 177 -10.99 -0.24 -16.84
CA LEU A 177 -9.95 -1.16 -16.39
C LEU A 177 -9.86 -2.41 -17.26
N ARG A 178 -11.00 -3.06 -17.54
CA ARG A 178 -11.08 -4.22 -18.44
C ARG A 178 -10.58 -3.89 -19.84
N GLN A 179 -10.94 -2.72 -20.38
CA GLN A 179 -10.47 -2.29 -21.70
C GLN A 179 -8.94 -2.21 -21.72
N ILE A 180 -8.34 -1.49 -20.77
CA ILE A 180 -6.89 -1.31 -20.65
C ILE A 180 -6.18 -2.67 -20.55
N GLU A 181 -6.69 -3.57 -19.71
CA GLU A 181 -6.11 -4.90 -19.53
C GLU A 181 -6.26 -5.76 -20.80
N THR A 182 -7.39 -5.67 -21.51
CA THR A 182 -7.62 -6.39 -22.78
C THR A 182 -6.73 -5.87 -23.91
N MET A 183 -6.32 -4.59 -23.87
CA MET A 183 -5.31 -4.03 -24.77
C MET A 183 -3.88 -4.55 -24.49
N GLY A 184 -3.71 -5.46 -23.53
CA GLY A 184 -2.42 -6.07 -23.18
C GLY A 184 -1.53 -5.19 -22.30
N ILE A 185 -2.05 -4.09 -21.77
CA ILE A 185 -1.31 -3.24 -20.84
C ILE A 185 -1.22 -3.93 -19.48
N THR A 186 -0.04 -3.89 -18.85
CA THR A 186 0.12 -4.45 -17.50
C THR A 186 -0.60 -3.57 -16.47
N VAL A 187 -1.43 -4.17 -15.62
CA VAL A 187 -2.28 -3.48 -14.65
C VAL A 187 -2.02 -4.00 -13.23
N LEU A 188 -1.81 -3.09 -12.28
CA LEU A 188 -1.57 -3.40 -10.86
C LEU A 188 -2.53 -2.57 -9.98
N ASN A 189 -3.52 -3.11 -9.29
CA ASN A 189 -4.00 -4.49 -9.32
C ASN A 189 -4.93 -4.73 -10.53
N GLY A 190 -4.89 -5.94 -11.11
CA GLY A 190 -5.73 -6.32 -12.26
C GLY A 190 -7.24 -6.35 -11.97
N CYS A 191 -8.05 -6.48 -13.02
CA CYS A 191 -9.51 -6.40 -12.95
C CYS A 191 -10.11 -7.42 -11.96
N GLN A 192 -9.75 -8.70 -12.07
CA GLN A 192 -10.26 -9.75 -11.19
C GLN A 192 -9.93 -9.49 -9.72
N SER A 193 -8.72 -8.99 -9.44
CA SER A 193 -8.27 -8.68 -8.08
C SER A 193 -9.05 -7.50 -7.49
N ILE A 194 -9.37 -6.50 -8.32
CA ILE A 194 -10.25 -5.39 -7.93
C ILE A 194 -11.68 -5.87 -7.69
N GLU A 195 -12.23 -6.77 -8.53
CA GLU A 195 -13.57 -7.35 -8.34
C GLU A 195 -13.69 -8.10 -7.01
N ILE A 196 -12.69 -8.92 -6.65
CA ILE A 196 -12.67 -9.62 -5.37
C ILE A 196 -12.56 -8.63 -4.21
N SER A 197 -11.58 -7.73 -4.26
CA SER A 197 -11.26 -6.85 -3.11
C SER A 197 -12.28 -5.74 -2.85
N ARG A 198 -13.08 -5.34 -3.84
CA ARG A 198 -14.16 -4.37 -3.63
C ARG A 198 -15.37 -4.97 -2.91
N ASP A 199 -15.56 -6.29 -3.01
CA ASP A 199 -16.65 -7.00 -2.35
C ASP A 199 -16.15 -7.64 -1.05
N LYS A 200 -16.61 -7.07 0.06
CA LYS A 200 -16.22 -7.52 1.40
C LYS A 200 -16.64 -8.96 1.68
N LEU A 201 -17.83 -9.38 1.20
CA LEU A 201 -18.27 -10.76 1.38
C LEU A 201 -17.44 -11.70 0.52
N GLN A 202 -17.24 -11.38 -0.77
CA GLN A 202 -16.45 -12.21 -1.66
C GLN A 202 -15.03 -12.38 -1.14
N THR A 203 -14.41 -11.32 -0.65
CA THR A 203 -13.09 -11.39 -0.01
C THR A 203 -13.11 -12.39 1.15
N MET A 204 -14.08 -12.30 2.06
CA MET A 204 -14.20 -13.25 3.18
C MET A 204 -14.49 -14.68 2.71
N GLN A 205 -15.30 -14.87 1.68
CA GLN A 205 -15.61 -16.19 1.10
C GLN A 205 -14.35 -16.84 0.50
N VAL A 206 -13.53 -16.07 -0.24
CA VAL A 206 -12.26 -16.56 -0.79
C VAL A 206 -11.32 -16.99 0.33
N MET A 207 -11.18 -16.17 1.38
CA MET A 207 -10.33 -16.52 2.53
C MET A 207 -10.85 -17.78 3.25
N ALA A 208 -12.16 -17.85 3.52
CA ALA A 208 -12.79 -18.98 4.21
C ALA A 208 -12.69 -20.29 3.41
N ALA A 209 -12.86 -20.24 2.09
CA ALA A 209 -12.73 -21.39 1.20
C ALA A 209 -11.32 -22.02 1.23
N HIS A 210 -10.31 -21.24 1.62
CA HIS A 210 -8.92 -21.69 1.77
C HIS A 210 -8.51 -21.90 3.24
N GLY A 211 -9.46 -21.87 4.17
CA GLY A 211 -9.20 -22.12 5.59
C GLY A 211 -8.43 -21.01 6.30
N LEU A 212 -8.36 -19.80 5.74
CA LEU A 212 -7.72 -18.67 6.42
C LEU A 212 -8.61 -18.13 7.55
N PRO A 213 -8.03 -17.70 8.69
CA PRO A 213 -8.78 -17.17 9.80
C PRO A 213 -9.39 -15.81 9.43
N ILE A 214 -10.72 -15.74 9.42
CA ILE A 214 -11.48 -14.51 9.15
C ILE A 214 -12.38 -14.15 10.33
N ALA A 215 -12.77 -12.88 10.40
CA ALA A 215 -13.91 -12.48 11.21
C ALA A 215 -15.20 -13.06 10.59
N LYS A 216 -15.95 -13.86 11.35
CA LYS A 216 -17.22 -14.46 10.90
C LYS A 216 -18.13 -13.37 10.33
N THR A 217 -18.60 -13.58 9.11
CA THR A 217 -19.30 -12.56 8.30
C THR A 217 -20.56 -13.16 7.68
N LEU A 218 -21.66 -12.42 7.70
CA LEU A 218 -22.96 -12.75 7.11
C LEU A 218 -23.43 -11.57 6.25
N LEU A 219 -23.93 -11.86 5.05
CA LEU A 219 -24.65 -10.89 4.23
C LEU A 219 -26.15 -11.11 4.42
N ALA A 220 -26.87 -10.05 4.75
CA ALA A 220 -28.31 -10.07 4.90
C ALA A 220 -28.96 -9.05 3.96
N LYS A 221 -30.14 -9.41 3.46
CA LYS A 221 -31.00 -8.54 2.66
C LYS A 221 -32.19 -8.10 3.50
N PHE A 222 -32.78 -6.96 3.15
CA PHE A 222 -34.00 -6.51 3.80
C PHE A 222 -35.25 -7.30 3.34
N PRO A 223 -36.27 -7.43 4.20
CA PRO A 223 -36.22 -7.13 5.64
C PRO A 223 -35.26 -8.09 6.36
N ILE A 224 -34.52 -7.57 7.35
CA ILE A 224 -33.54 -8.37 8.11
C ILE A 224 -34.30 -9.42 8.93
N ASN A 225 -33.85 -10.67 8.85
CA ASN A 225 -34.32 -11.73 9.74
C ASN A 225 -33.43 -11.77 10.98
N PHE A 226 -33.90 -11.19 12.09
CA PHE A 226 -33.14 -11.10 13.33
C PHE A 226 -32.84 -12.48 13.92
N ASP A 227 -33.78 -13.43 13.87
CA ASP A 227 -33.55 -14.80 14.36
C ASP A 227 -32.34 -15.46 13.70
N VAL A 228 -32.16 -15.25 12.38
CA VAL A 228 -31.00 -15.79 11.64
C VAL A 228 -29.70 -15.10 12.07
N VAL A 229 -29.74 -13.79 12.32
CA VAL A 229 -28.56 -13.05 12.81
C VAL A 229 -28.19 -13.54 14.21
N GLU A 230 -29.15 -13.63 15.12
CA GLU A 230 -28.94 -13.98 16.53
C GLU A 230 -28.63 -15.47 16.74
N ALA A 231 -29.10 -16.36 15.86
CA ALA A 231 -28.69 -17.76 15.85
C ALA A 231 -27.19 -17.95 15.51
N HIS A 232 -26.56 -16.93 14.92
CA HIS A 232 -25.19 -17.02 14.43
C HIS A 232 -24.21 -16.02 15.07
N PHE A 233 -24.69 -14.96 15.71
CA PHE A 233 -23.87 -13.92 16.30
C PHE A 233 -24.31 -13.61 17.73
N ASN A 234 -23.35 -13.25 18.56
CA ASN A 234 -23.61 -12.71 19.90
C ASN A 234 -23.37 -11.21 19.90
N TYR A 235 -24.16 -10.48 20.67
CA TYR A 235 -23.90 -9.08 20.91
C TYR A 235 -22.64 -8.85 21.78
N PRO A 236 -21.91 -7.75 21.57
CA PRO A 236 -22.14 -6.77 20.51
C PRO A 236 -21.72 -7.30 19.12
N ILE A 237 -22.35 -6.82 18.05
CA ILE A 237 -22.09 -7.20 16.66
C ILE A 237 -21.67 -5.99 15.83
N ILE A 238 -20.91 -6.22 14.76
CA ILE A 238 -20.56 -5.19 13.78
C ILE A 238 -21.54 -5.24 12.61
N VAL A 239 -22.17 -4.10 12.29
CA VAL A 239 -22.99 -3.92 11.09
C VAL A 239 -22.25 -2.98 10.13
N LYS A 240 -22.07 -3.41 8.89
CA LYS A 240 -21.42 -2.65 7.82
C LYS A 240 -22.35 -2.51 6.61
N LYS A 241 -22.29 -1.37 5.92
CA LYS A 241 -22.81 -1.29 4.55
C LYS A 241 -21.95 -2.14 3.61
N SER A 242 -22.60 -2.87 2.71
CA SER A 242 -21.94 -3.63 1.64
C SER A 242 -21.11 -2.69 0.75
N SER A 243 -21.70 -1.57 0.35
CA SER A 243 -21.06 -0.47 -0.35
C SER A 243 -20.38 0.53 0.61
N GLY A 244 -19.11 0.88 0.35
CA GLY A 244 -18.36 1.90 1.12
C GLY A 244 -16.92 1.54 1.46
N ALA A 245 -16.11 2.57 1.76
CA ALA A 245 -14.69 2.47 2.09
C ALA A 245 -14.35 3.27 3.38
N GLN A 246 -13.16 3.05 3.94
CA GLN A 246 -12.58 3.85 5.03
C GLN A 246 -13.41 3.90 6.33
N GLY A 247 -14.13 2.83 6.68
CA GLY A 247 -14.85 2.73 7.96
C GLY A 247 -16.13 3.55 8.09
N LYS A 248 -16.52 4.31 7.06
CA LYS A 248 -17.83 4.95 6.97
C LYS A 248 -18.91 3.89 6.80
N GLY A 249 -19.97 3.97 7.61
CA GLY A 249 -21.04 2.97 7.61
C GLY A 249 -20.71 1.68 8.38
N ILE A 250 -19.78 1.72 9.33
CA ILE A 250 -19.53 0.65 10.31
C ILE A 250 -20.08 1.07 11.68
N THR A 251 -21.02 0.29 12.20
CA THR A 251 -21.70 0.50 13.48
C THR A 251 -21.48 -0.69 14.41
N LEU A 252 -21.19 -0.42 15.69
CA LEU A 252 -21.19 -1.44 16.74
C LEU A 252 -22.57 -1.45 17.39
N VAL A 253 -23.28 -2.55 17.23
CA VAL A 253 -24.63 -2.75 17.76
C VAL A 253 -24.53 -3.58 19.03
N LYS A 254 -25.10 -3.09 20.13
CA LYS A 254 -24.85 -3.65 21.48
C LYS A 254 -25.90 -4.66 21.95
N ASP A 255 -27.07 -4.62 21.35
CA ASP A 255 -28.25 -5.38 21.75
C ASP A 255 -29.27 -5.39 20.59
N HIS A 256 -30.35 -6.15 20.78
CA HIS A 256 -31.44 -6.31 19.82
C HIS A 256 -32.14 -4.98 19.49
N ASP A 257 -32.55 -4.24 20.51
CA ASP A 257 -33.25 -2.95 20.34
C ASP A 257 -32.41 -1.97 19.48
N SER A 258 -31.11 -1.88 19.75
CA SER A 258 -30.20 -1.05 18.94
C SER A 258 -30.07 -1.53 17.49
N LEU A 259 -30.28 -2.83 17.23
CA LEU A 259 -30.27 -3.38 15.89
C LEU A 259 -31.54 -2.99 15.12
N GLU A 260 -32.70 -3.12 15.76
CA GLU A 260 -33.99 -2.73 15.19
C GLU A 260 -33.98 -1.23 14.83
N ASP A 261 -33.59 -0.37 15.77
CA ASP A 261 -33.46 1.07 15.56
C ASP A 261 -32.53 1.41 14.38
N LEU A 262 -31.40 0.69 14.27
CA LEU A 262 -30.47 0.88 13.17
C LEU A 262 -31.09 0.46 11.83
N CYS A 263 -31.82 -0.66 11.79
CA CYS A 263 -32.46 -1.15 10.59
C CYS A 263 -33.54 -0.19 10.06
N ASP A 264 -34.28 0.48 10.95
CA ASP A 264 -35.29 1.49 10.58
C ASP A 264 -34.69 2.75 9.95
N LEU A 265 -33.42 3.06 10.25
CA LEU A 265 -32.71 4.21 9.72
C LEU A 265 -31.96 3.95 8.40
N LEU A 266 -31.80 2.67 8.03
CA LEU A 266 -30.98 2.27 6.88
C LEU A 266 -31.82 2.15 5.59
N ASP A 267 -31.14 2.33 4.47
CA ASP A 267 -31.76 2.17 3.15
C ASP A 267 -32.10 0.68 2.92
N PRO A 268 -33.38 0.31 2.75
CA PRO A 268 -33.78 -1.09 2.59
C PRO A 268 -33.35 -1.69 1.24
N THR A 269 -32.87 -0.90 0.29
CA THR A 269 -32.42 -1.39 -1.02
C THR A 269 -30.98 -1.92 -1.00
N GLU A 270 -30.19 -1.56 0.01
CA GLU A 270 -28.78 -1.94 0.13
C GLU A 270 -28.62 -3.11 1.11
N PRO A 271 -27.88 -4.18 0.75
CA PRO A 271 -27.66 -5.28 1.67
C PRO A 271 -26.69 -4.89 2.80
N LEU A 272 -26.87 -5.52 3.96
CA LEU A 272 -26.05 -5.31 5.16
C LEU A 272 -25.10 -6.47 5.40
N ILE A 273 -23.91 -6.15 5.89
CA ILE A 273 -22.92 -7.11 6.33
C ILE A 273 -22.87 -7.11 7.85
N PHE A 274 -23.19 -8.26 8.45
CA PHE A 274 -23.01 -8.54 9.86
C PHE A 274 -21.67 -9.25 10.07
N GLN A 275 -20.90 -8.80 11.05
CA GLN A 275 -19.60 -9.39 11.36
C GLN A 275 -19.42 -9.53 12.87
N GLU A 276 -18.76 -10.59 13.31
CA GLU A 276 -18.48 -10.79 14.73
C GLU A 276 -17.63 -9.64 15.30
N PHE A 277 -17.93 -9.24 16.53
CA PHE A 277 -17.10 -8.28 17.25
C PHE A 277 -16.00 -8.99 18.03
N LEU A 278 -14.74 -8.72 17.67
CA LEU A 278 -13.58 -9.26 18.39
C LEU A 278 -13.14 -8.29 19.49
N SER A 279 -13.61 -8.56 20.72
CA SER A 279 -13.39 -7.68 21.88
C SER A 279 -11.90 -7.44 22.20
N HIS A 280 -11.03 -8.42 21.97
CA HIS A 280 -9.58 -8.29 22.13
C HIS A 280 -8.97 -7.25 21.16
N SER A 281 -9.63 -7.02 20.02
CA SER A 281 -9.25 -6.01 19.02
C SER A 281 -9.99 -4.67 19.19
N LYS A 282 -10.76 -4.47 20.28
CA LYS A 282 -11.50 -3.21 20.49
C LYS A 282 -10.54 -2.02 20.47
N GLY A 283 -10.76 -1.10 19.53
CA GLY A 283 -9.97 0.12 19.38
C GLY A 283 -8.56 -0.12 18.84
N ARG A 284 -8.22 -1.31 18.33
CA ARG A 284 -6.90 -1.59 17.75
C ARG A 284 -6.96 -2.57 16.60
N ASN A 285 -6.12 -2.36 15.60
CA ASN A 285 -5.92 -3.36 14.54
C ASN A 285 -4.50 -3.28 13.99
N LEU A 286 -4.00 -4.43 13.53
CA LEU A 286 -2.74 -4.51 12.82
C LEU A 286 -3.02 -4.31 11.33
N ARG A 287 -2.35 -3.33 10.72
CA ARG A 287 -2.37 -3.11 9.28
C ARG A 287 -1.03 -3.51 8.69
N VAL A 288 -1.05 -4.35 7.67
CA VAL A 288 0.16 -4.83 6.98
C VAL A 288 0.04 -4.48 5.50
N LEU A 289 1.07 -3.82 4.95
CA LEU A 289 1.14 -3.45 3.54
C LEU A 289 2.04 -4.44 2.79
N VAL A 290 1.49 -4.98 1.71
CA VAL A 290 2.17 -5.86 0.77
C VAL A 290 2.38 -5.14 -0.55
N VAL A 291 3.58 -5.28 -1.10
CA VAL A 291 3.92 -4.89 -2.48
C VAL A 291 4.69 -6.03 -3.13
N GLY A 292 4.16 -6.56 -4.22
CA GLY A 292 4.83 -7.58 -5.04
C GLY A 292 5.13 -8.87 -4.29
N GLY A 293 4.21 -9.34 -3.44
CA GLY A 293 4.39 -10.55 -2.64
C GLY A 293 5.39 -10.42 -1.49
N ARG A 294 5.64 -9.19 -1.01
CA ARG A 294 6.49 -8.92 0.17
C ARG A 294 5.79 -7.99 1.13
N VAL A 295 5.87 -8.28 2.43
CA VAL A 295 5.49 -7.32 3.47
C VAL A 295 6.54 -6.22 3.52
N ILE A 296 6.13 -4.98 3.24
CA ILE A 296 7.05 -3.84 3.18
C ILE A 296 6.94 -2.90 4.39
N ALA A 297 5.75 -2.82 5.01
CA ALA A 297 5.51 -2.01 6.18
C ALA A 297 4.33 -2.58 6.97
N SER A 298 4.37 -2.41 8.29
CA SER A 298 3.28 -2.80 9.17
C SER A 298 3.19 -1.87 10.36
N MET A 299 1.95 -1.55 10.75
CA MET A 299 1.67 -0.67 11.88
C MET A 299 0.51 -1.21 12.72
N MET A 300 0.56 -0.94 14.02
CA MET A 300 -0.60 -1.02 14.88
C MET A 300 -1.29 0.34 14.87
N ARG A 301 -2.58 0.36 14.56
CA ARG A 301 -3.43 1.54 14.80
C ARG A 301 -4.15 1.37 16.13
N VAL A 302 -4.22 2.44 16.92
CA VAL A 302 -4.89 2.47 18.21
C VAL A 302 -5.79 3.70 18.29
N ALA A 303 -7.09 3.47 18.43
CA ALA A 303 -8.10 4.49 18.59
C ALA A 303 -7.91 5.26 19.89
N ASN A 304 -8.06 6.58 19.86
CA ASN A 304 -8.08 7.38 21.09
C ASN A 304 -9.37 7.16 21.89
N LYS A 305 -10.49 6.92 21.19
CA LYS A 305 -11.82 6.62 21.74
C LYS A 305 -12.56 5.67 20.80
N GLY A 306 -13.53 4.93 21.32
CA GLY A 306 -14.40 4.06 20.51
C GLY A 306 -13.79 2.69 20.22
N PHE A 307 -14.39 1.98 19.25
CA PHE A 307 -14.01 0.61 18.89
C PHE A 307 -13.24 0.52 17.57
N LYS A 308 -13.28 1.56 16.73
CA LYS A 308 -12.67 1.59 15.41
C LYS A 308 -11.29 2.20 15.49
N ALA A 309 -10.28 1.45 15.05
CA ALA A 309 -8.88 1.89 15.04
C ALA A 309 -8.52 2.78 13.83
N ASN A 310 -9.48 3.06 12.95
CA ASN A 310 -9.32 3.91 11.78
C ASN A 310 -10.15 5.19 11.86
N ASP A 311 -10.58 5.58 13.07
CA ASP A 311 -11.25 6.86 13.33
C ASP A 311 -10.20 8.01 13.39
N ASP A 312 -10.65 9.23 13.08
CA ASP A 312 -9.79 10.41 13.09
C ASP A 312 -9.09 10.60 14.45
N GLY A 313 -7.79 10.86 14.40
CA GLY A 313 -6.93 11.02 15.57
C GLY A 313 -6.36 9.72 16.15
N SER A 314 -6.67 8.55 15.58
CA SER A 314 -6.03 7.29 16.00
C SER A 314 -4.50 7.40 15.95
N SER A 315 -3.83 6.90 16.99
CA SER A 315 -2.37 6.82 17.02
C SER A 315 -1.87 5.64 16.21
N VAL A 316 -0.69 5.78 15.60
CA VAL A 316 -0.05 4.75 14.79
C VAL A 316 1.37 4.50 15.29
N ARG A 317 1.79 3.24 15.25
CA ARG A 317 3.17 2.85 15.60
C ARG A 317 3.63 1.70 14.74
N ALA A 318 4.91 1.69 14.37
CA ALA A 318 5.51 0.56 13.67
C ALA A 318 5.38 -0.73 14.50
N VAL A 319 5.16 -1.84 13.81
CA VAL A 319 5.16 -3.18 14.39
C VAL A 319 5.91 -4.11 13.49
N LYS A 320 6.83 -4.90 14.06
CA LYS A 320 7.40 -6.06 13.37
C LYS A 320 6.40 -7.21 13.43
N VAL A 321 6.05 -7.77 12.28
CA VAL A 321 5.17 -8.95 12.19
C VAL A 321 5.98 -10.24 12.36
N SER A 322 5.32 -11.29 12.87
CA SER A 322 5.92 -12.63 12.94
C SER A 322 5.88 -13.32 11.57
N PRO A 323 6.69 -14.37 11.35
CA PRO A 323 6.64 -15.16 10.11
C PRO A 323 5.24 -15.73 9.82
N GLN A 324 4.46 -16.08 10.85
CA GLN A 324 3.09 -16.58 10.70
C GLN A 324 2.14 -15.50 10.19
N VAL A 325 2.27 -14.26 10.70
CA VAL A 325 1.49 -13.12 10.22
C VAL A 325 1.91 -12.74 8.80
N GLU A 326 3.21 -12.74 8.52
CA GLU A 326 3.72 -12.52 7.17
C GLU A 326 3.15 -13.55 6.19
N TRP A 327 3.22 -14.85 6.53
CA TRP A 327 2.62 -15.91 5.71
C TRP A 327 1.11 -15.69 5.48
N LEU A 328 0.34 -15.41 6.54
CA LEU A 328 -1.10 -15.19 6.46
C LEU A 328 -1.43 -14.04 5.49
N VAL A 329 -0.71 -12.92 5.62
CA VAL A 329 -0.91 -11.73 4.81
C VAL A 329 -0.52 -11.98 3.35
N LEU A 330 0.62 -12.65 3.12
CA LEU A 330 1.07 -12.99 1.77
C LEU A 330 0.12 -13.97 1.09
N GLU A 331 -0.38 -14.97 1.81
CA GLU A 331 -1.36 -15.92 1.28
C GLU A 331 -2.68 -15.24 0.94
N ALA A 332 -3.17 -14.33 1.79
CA ALA A 332 -4.36 -13.53 1.50
C ALA A 332 -4.20 -12.69 0.21
N THR A 333 -3.02 -12.08 0.00
CA THR A 333 -2.74 -11.33 -1.24
C THR A 333 -2.61 -12.21 -2.47
N ARG A 334 -2.03 -13.41 -2.30
CA ARG A 334 -1.92 -14.40 -3.39
C ARG A 334 -3.29 -14.87 -3.84
N LEU A 335 -4.18 -15.19 -2.90
CA LEU A 335 -5.55 -15.66 -3.18
C LEU A 335 -6.44 -14.58 -3.82
N THR A 336 -6.19 -13.31 -3.50
CA THR A 336 -6.91 -12.17 -4.09
C THR A 336 -6.25 -11.63 -5.36
N GLY A 337 -5.05 -12.12 -5.72
CA GLY A 337 -4.28 -11.63 -6.88
C GLY A 337 -3.84 -10.17 -6.75
N LEU A 338 -3.70 -9.64 -5.53
CA LEU A 338 -3.32 -8.24 -5.31
C LEU A 338 -1.80 -8.07 -5.24
N ASP A 339 -1.27 -7.26 -6.14
CA ASP A 339 0.12 -6.82 -6.16
C ASP A 339 0.42 -5.77 -5.08
N VAL A 340 -0.51 -4.84 -4.86
CA VAL A 340 -0.40 -3.77 -3.87
C VAL A 340 -1.66 -3.77 -3.02
N ALA A 341 -1.52 -4.15 -1.75
CA ALA A 341 -2.66 -4.23 -0.84
C ALA A 341 -2.29 -4.00 0.61
N THR A 342 -3.24 -3.51 1.40
CA THR A 342 -3.16 -3.62 2.87
C THR A 342 -4.16 -4.63 3.39
N ILE A 343 -3.73 -5.41 4.36
CA ILE A 343 -4.54 -6.38 5.08
C ILE A 343 -4.71 -5.86 6.50
N ASP A 344 -5.97 -5.72 6.91
CA ASP A 344 -6.32 -5.36 8.28
C ASP A 344 -6.65 -6.63 9.06
N LEU A 345 -5.83 -6.89 10.08
CA LEU A 345 -5.95 -8.00 11.00
C LEU A 345 -6.53 -7.51 12.34
N LEU A 346 -7.51 -8.25 12.83
CA LEU A 346 -8.05 -8.09 14.18
C LEU A 346 -7.41 -9.12 15.12
N ILE A 347 -7.22 -8.71 16.37
CA ILE A 347 -6.67 -9.55 17.43
C ILE A 347 -7.82 -10.35 18.05
N ASP A 348 -7.64 -11.67 18.12
CA ASP A 348 -8.56 -12.58 18.81
C ASP A 348 -7.76 -13.47 19.76
N LYS A 349 -7.71 -13.10 21.04
CA LYS A 349 -6.88 -13.75 22.07
C LYS A 349 -5.42 -13.86 21.61
N ASP A 350 -4.95 -15.07 21.34
CA ASP A 350 -3.58 -15.40 20.94
C ASP A 350 -3.44 -15.61 19.41
N THR A 351 -4.45 -15.22 18.62
CA THR A 351 -4.44 -15.35 17.15
C THR A 351 -4.92 -14.06 16.45
N TYR A 352 -4.83 -14.07 15.13
CA TYR A 352 -5.31 -13.00 14.25
C TYR A 352 -6.42 -13.50 13.32
N LYS A 353 -7.36 -12.60 13.02
CA LYS A 353 -8.40 -12.80 12.00
C LYS A 353 -8.33 -11.71 10.96
N ILE A 354 -8.40 -12.07 9.68
CA ILE A 354 -8.52 -11.13 8.58
C ILE A 354 -9.91 -10.47 8.67
N CYS A 355 -9.91 -9.14 8.62
CA CYS A 355 -11.13 -8.33 8.66
C CYS A 355 -11.40 -7.60 7.35
N ASP A 356 -10.35 -7.12 6.68
CA ASP A 356 -10.48 -6.36 5.46
C ASP A 356 -9.19 -6.46 4.61
N ILE A 357 -9.36 -6.40 3.29
CA ILE A 357 -8.26 -6.39 2.32
C ILE A 357 -8.52 -5.24 1.34
N ASN A 358 -7.62 -4.26 1.32
CA ASN A 358 -7.78 -3.03 0.54
C ASN A 358 -6.79 -2.99 -0.62
N SER A 359 -7.30 -2.80 -1.83
CA SER A 359 -6.51 -2.77 -3.08
C SER A 359 -5.95 -1.39 -3.46
N ALA A 360 -6.40 -0.31 -2.82
CA ALA A 360 -5.87 1.04 -3.04
C ALA A 360 -5.56 1.76 -1.71
N PRO A 361 -4.69 1.19 -0.87
CA PRO A 361 -4.50 1.69 0.49
C PRO A 361 -3.77 3.03 0.53
N GLY A 362 -4.28 4.00 1.29
CA GLY A 362 -3.47 5.14 1.73
C GLY A 362 -2.26 4.65 2.53
N PHE A 363 -1.13 5.34 2.41
CA PHE A 363 0.12 4.93 3.06
C PHE A 363 0.77 6.03 3.91
N GLN A 364 0.14 7.20 4.09
CA GLN A 364 0.69 8.26 4.94
C GLN A 364 0.94 7.77 6.36
N ASP A 365 -0.06 7.17 7.00
CA ASP A 365 0.07 6.61 8.35
C ASP A 365 1.17 5.53 8.46
N LEU A 366 1.39 4.77 7.39
CA LEU A 366 2.43 3.75 7.34
C LEU A 366 3.81 4.39 7.22
N GLU A 367 3.98 5.36 6.31
CA GLU A 367 5.23 6.12 6.17
C GLU A 367 5.53 6.90 7.45
N SER A 368 4.52 7.48 8.10
CA SER A 368 4.69 8.25 9.34
C SER A 368 5.04 7.39 10.56
N ALA A 369 4.48 6.18 10.64
CA ALA A 369 4.78 5.22 11.69
C ALA A 369 6.13 4.52 11.52
N THR A 370 6.55 4.25 10.28
CA THR A 370 7.66 3.33 9.99
C THR A 370 8.89 3.99 9.37
N GLY A 371 8.73 5.17 8.79
CA GLY A 371 9.75 5.83 7.97
C GLY A 371 10.17 5.03 6.74
N PHE A 372 9.39 4.02 6.33
CA PHE A 372 9.65 3.22 5.14
C PHE A 372 9.08 3.90 3.89
N ASP A 373 9.88 4.02 2.82
CA ASP A 373 9.47 4.66 1.57
C ASP A 373 8.57 3.75 0.71
N VAL A 374 7.27 3.84 0.96
CA VAL A 374 6.24 3.03 0.31
C VAL A 374 6.12 3.38 -1.16
N ALA A 375 6.09 4.67 -1.51
CA ALA A 375 5.94 5.13 -2.88
C ALA A 375 7.08 4.59 -3.77
N SER A 376 8.32 4.67 -3.28
CA SER A 376 9.48 4.14 -3.98
C SER A 376 9.50 2.62 -4.08
N SER A 377 9.00 1.92 -3.06
CA SER A 377 8.87 0.46 -3.10
C SER A 377 7.88 0.02 -4.18
N MET A 378 6.71 0.68 -4.27
CA MET A 378 5.71 0.43 -5.33
C MET A 378 6.30 0.65 -6.73
N LEU A 379 7.04 1.75 -6.93
CA LEU A 379 7.67 2.06 -8.22
C LEU A 379 8.82 1.10 -8.56
N SER A 380 9.56 0.64 -7.56
CA SER A 380 10.61 -0.37 -7.73
C SER A 380 10.01 -1.71 -8.16
N TYR A 381 8.87 -2.08 -7.56
CA TYR A 381 8.11 -3.25 -7.99
C TYR A 381 7.62 -3.13 -9.44
N ILE A 382 7.06 -1.98 -9.83
CA ILE A 382 6.66 -1.71 -11.23
C ILE A 382 7.84 -1.93 -12.19
N LYS A 383 9.02 -1.36 -11.89
CA LYS A 383 10.21 -1.56 -12.73
C LYS A 383 10.64 -3.02 -12.80
N MET A 384 10.59 -3.74 -11.68
CA MET A 384 10.91 -5.17 -11.63
C MET A 384 9.92 -5.98 -12.46
N ARG A 385 8.62 -5.72 -12.32
CA ARG A 385 7.56 -6.40 -13.07
C ARG A 385 7.69 -6.20 -14.57
N MET A 386 8.19 -5.04 -14.99
CA MET A 386 8.45 -4.70 -16.39
C MET A 386 9.82 -5.13 -16.92
N GLY A 387 10.61 -5.87 -16.13
CA GLY A 387 11.95 -6.30 -16.54
C GLY A 387 12.98 -5.17 -16.67
N LEU A 388 12.69 -3.99 -16.11
CA LEU A 388 13.57 -2.81 -16.14
C LEU A 388 14.50 -2.72 -14.93
N TYR A 389 14.59 -3.79 -14.13
CA TYR A 389 15.51 -3.87 -13.01
C TYR A 389 16.91 -4.17 -13.53
N ARG A 390 17.77 -3.15 -13.54
CA ARG A 390 19.21 -3.36 -13.71
C ARG A 390 19.70 -4.05 -12.44
N PHE A 391 20.16 -5.30 -12.53
CA PHE A 391 21.01 -5.84 -11.49
C PHE A 391 22.12 -4.82 -11.24
N PRO A 392 22.38 -4.41 -9.99
CA PRO A 392 23.58 -3.64 -9.72
C PRO A 392 24.71 -4.45 -10.36
N HIS A 393 25.44 -3.85 -11.32
CA HIS A 393 26.66 -4.46 -11.81
C HIS A 393 27.45 -4.77 -10.55
N LEU A 394 27.60 -6.06 -10.23
CA LEU A 394 28.52 -6.49 -9.20
C LEU A 394 29.80 -5.80 -9.59
N LYS A 395 30.25 -4.82 -8.80
CA LYS A 395 31.62 -4.35 -8.92
C LYS A 395 32.41 -5.64 -8.90
N ASN A 396 33.18 -5.92 -9.95
CA ASN A 396 34.13 -7.01 -9.98
C ASN A 396 35.12 -6.78 -8.84
N SER A 397 34.72 -7.05 -7.60
CA SER A 397 35.63 -7.43 -6.55
C SER A 397 36.15 -8.76 -7.05
N GLY A 398 37.43 -8.84 -7.42
CA GLY A 398 38.08 -10.02 -8.00
C GLY A 398 38.11 -11.27 -7.11
N LYS A 399 37.10 -11.47 -6.25
CA LYS A 399 36.82 -12.69 -5.52
C LYS A 399 35.96 -13.57 -6.43
N SER A 400 36.60 -14.60 -7.00
CA SER A 400 35.92 -15.81 -7.46
C SER A 400 34.83 -16.17 -6.46
N HIS A 401 33.56 -16.05 -6.84
CA HIS A 401 32.47 -16.54 -6.01
C HIS A 401 32.61 -18.05 -6.01
N GLN A 402 33.07 -18.63 -4.90
CA GLN A 402 33.00 -20.07 -4.74
C GLN A 402 31.52 -20.48 -4.85
N PRO A 403 31.19 -21.55 -5.59
CA PRO A 403 29.83 -22.04 -5.64
C PRO A 403 29.33 -22.28 -4.21
N LEU A 404 28.11 -21.86 -3.92
CA LEU A 404 27.46 -22.15 -2.65
C LEU A 404 27.28 -23.67 -2.56
N SER A 405 28.09 -24.34 -1.76
CA SER A 405 27.88 -25.75 -1.41
C SER A 405 26.93 -25.80 -0.21
N ILE A 406 25.68 -26.21 -0.45
CA ILE A 406 24.75 -26.54 0.63
C ILE A 406 25.02 -28.00 1.00
N SER A 407 25.37 -28.25 2.26
CA SER A 407 25.58 -29.61 2.73
C SER A 407 24.23 -30.32 2.81
N VAL A 408 24.17 -31.54 2.27
CA VAL A 408 23.02 -32.44 2.43
C VAL A 408 22.89 -32.79 3.92
N GLU A 409 21.67 -32.67 4.45
CA GLU A 409 21.32 -33.06 5.83
C GLU A 409 21.72 -34.52 6.08
N ASP A 410 22.18 -34.82 7.29
CA ASP A 410 22.80 -36.12 7.58
C ASP A 410 21.84 -37.31 7.42
N ASP A 411 20.53 -37.09 7.58
CA ASP A 411 19.46 -38.06 7.38
C ASP A 411 19.09 -38.28 5.90
N HIS A 412 19.45 -37.36 5.01
CA HIS A 412 19.31 -37.51 3.56
C HIS A 412 20.50 -38.24 2.92
N ARG A 413 21.57 -38.49 3.69
CA ARG A 413 22.71 -39.30 3.24
C ARG A 413 22.35 -40.78 3.36
N SER A 414 22.13 -41.44 2.22
CA SER A 414 22.03 -42.90 2.21
C SER A 414 23.32 -43.50 2.77
N PRO A 415 23.28 -44.52 3.64
CA PRO A 415 24.46 -45.27 4.03
C PRO A 415 24.91 -46.08 2.81
N VAL A 416 25.71 -45.48 1.93
CA VAL A 416 26.36 -46.19 0.84
C VAL A 416 27.44 -47.07 1.47
N SER A 417 27.07 -48.31 1.79
CA SER A 417 28.02 -49.38 2.04
C SER A 417 28.60 -49.78 0.69
N ILE A 418 29.68 -49.09 0.29
CA ILE A 418 30.48 -49.54 -0.84
C ILE A 418 31.22 -50.79 -0.36
N HIS A 419 30.69 -51.97 -0.68
CA HIS A 419 31.48 -53.19 -0.59
C HIS A 419 32.51 -53.18 -1.72
N PRO A 420 33.81 -53.29 -1.41
CA PRO A 420 34.82 -53.39 -2.45
C PRO A 420 34.68 -54.74 -3.15
N THR A 421 34.43 -54.72 -4.45
CA THR A 421 34.61 -55.86 -5.37
C THR A 421 35.90 -55.69 -6.16
#